data_AF-A0AA36I9D0-F1
#
_entry.id   AF-A0AA36I9D0-F1
#
_cell.length_a   1.000
_cell.length_b   1.000
_cell.length_c   1.000
_cell.angle_alpha   90.00
_cell.angle_beta   90.00
_cell.angle_gamma   90.00
#
_symmetry.space_group_name_H-M   'P 1'
#
loop_
_entity.id
_entity.type
_entity.pdbx_description
1 polymer ?
#
loop_
_entity_poly.entity_id
_entity_poly.type
_entity_poly.pdbx_seq_one_letter_code
_entity_poly.pdbx_strand_id
1 'polypeptide(L)'
;MFMLMLWMVPFLRPFRYCCETRLHKVYPAITLINLLIFAVTLNQLCRISFNDVFFAIVKLFDVFLDSIEQVLIGISALFAIGIVWKFKDRVFEVLGVENAAAVFGDFRDWATCWSMRRFHPMEIVIWKVEGLPSARLHSPNDVFCEVSFGYNVTMKTRVHHRAGHSCTFKEALQLNFDPFDAERRLTLCIKSQEVIGDIELAKLQMGAEQVREMEEPDDNYDRSLVRGSMPESAWSSGRFRCIDLVPAGKVYLRFIPVSEDSKGCWESLLRT
;
A
#
# COMPACT_ATOMS: atom_id res chain seq x y z
N MET A 1 -23.82 -50.47 -12.61
CA MET A 1 -25.13 -49.79 -12.69
C MET A 1 -26.11 -50.29 -11.63
N PHE A 2 -26.31 -51.60 -11.45
CA PHE A 2 -27.19 -52.16 -10.41
C PHE A 2 -26.87 -51.70 -8.97
N MET A 3 -25.59 -51.64 -8.59
CA MET A 3 -25.18 -51.14 -7.26
C MET A 3 -25.58 -49.68 -7.01
N LEU A 4 -25.45 -48.81 -8.02
CA LEU A 4 -25.88 -47.42 -7.93
C LEU A 4 -27.41 -47.30 -7.82
N MET A 5 -28.16 -48.20 -8.46
CA MET A 5 -29.62 -48.24 -8.35
C MET A 5 -30.09 -48.63 -6.94
N LEU A 6 -29.35 -49.51 -6.23
CA LEU A 6 -29.64 -49.87 -4.83
C LEU A 6 -29.52 -48.68 -3.87
N TRP A 7 -28.56 -47.77 -4.10
CA TRP A 7 -28.41 -46.54 -3.33
C TRP A 7 -29.52 -45.51 -3.60
N MET A 8 -30.20 -45.62 -4.74
CA MET A 8 -31.33 -44.74 -5.09
C MET A 8 -32.66 -45.23 -4.49
N VAL A 9 -32.74 -46.47 -3.99
CA VAL A 9 -33.98 -47.07 -3.45
C VAL A 9 -34.60 -46.26 -2.29
N PRO A 10 -33.83 -45.75 -1.30
CA PRO A 10 -34.40 -44.92 -0.21
C PRO A 10 -35.03 -43.61 -0.70
N PHE A 11 -34.65 -43.13 -1.89
CA PHE A 11 -35.14 -41.90 -2.48
C PHE A 11 -36.42 -42.10 -3.32
N LEU A 12 -36.81 -43.34 -3.62
CA LEU A 12 -38.04 -43.64 -4.34
C LEU A 12 -39.27 -43.44 -3.44
N ARG A 13 -40.27 -42.72 -3.95
CA ARG A 13 -41.48 -42.29 -3.22
C ARG A 13 -42.14 -43.38 -2.34
N PRO A 14 -42.37 -44.63 -2.80
CA PRO A 14 -43.03 -45.63 -1.95
C PRO A 14 -42.16 -46.16 -0.81
N PHE A 15 -40.83 -46.12 -0.94
CA PHE A 15 -39.90 -46.64 0.06
C PHE A 15 -39.42 -45.58 1.05
N ARG A 16 -39.46 -44.30 0.65
CA ARG A 16 -39.05 -43.17 1.49
C ARG A 16 -39.77 -43.15 2.84
N TYR A 17 -41.10 -43.33 2.85
CA TYR A 17 -41.90 -43.31 4.09
C TYR A 17 -41.54 -44.45 5.07
N CYS A 18 -41.25 -45.64 4.53
CA CYS A 18 -40.82 -46.78 5.35
C CYS A 18 -39.35 -46.67 5.82
N CYS A 19 -38.48 -46.06 5.02
CA CYS A 19 -37.06 -45.91 5.33
C CYS A 19 -36.79 -44.79 6.35
N GLU A 20 -37.60 -43.73 6.35
CA GLU A 20 -37.42 -42.55 7.21
C GLU A 20 -37.44 -42.90 8.71
N THR A 21 -38.30 -43.85 9.12
CA THR A 21 -38.38 -44.28 10.53
C THR A 21 -37.26 -45.26 10.95
N ARG A 22 -36.52 -45.84 10.01
CA ARG A 22 -35.54 -46.92 10.26
C ARG A 22 -34.20 -46.71 9.54
N LEU A 23 -33.87 -45.46 9.27
CA LEU A 23 -32.76 -45.07 8.42
C LEU A 23 -31.41 -45.67 8.89
N HIS A 24 -31.18 -45.67 10.20
CA HIS A 24 -29.98 -46.25 10.83
C HIS A 24 -29.83 -47.77 10.65
N LYS A 25 -30.90 -48.52 10.32
CA LYS A 25 -30.84 -49.97 10.02
C LYS A 25 -30.78 -50.24 8.52
N VAL A 26 -31.48 -49.43 7.73
CA VAL A 26 -31.62 -49.62 6.29
C VAL A 26 -30.30 -49.32 5.55
N TYR A 27 -29.58 -48.25 5.89
CA TYR A 27 -28.31 -47.92 5.23
C TYR A 27 -27.21 -48.98 5.46
N PRO A 28 -26.99 -49.49 6.69
CA PRO A 28 -26.09 -50.62 6.92
C PRO A 28 -26.50 -51.90 6.18
N ALA A 29 -27.80 -52.18 6.07
CA ALA A 29 -28.27 -53.35 5.32
C ALA A 29 -28.00 -53.21 3.81
N ILE A 30 -28.27 -52.04 3.22
CA ILE A 30 -28.00 -51.77 1.79
C ILE A 30 -26.50 -51.82 1.50
N THR A 31 -25.65 -51.28 2.38
CA THR A 31 -24.18 -51.36 2.24
C THR A 31 -23.69 -52.80 2.31
N LEU A 32 -24.20 -53.61 3.24
CA LEU A 32 -23.84 -55.03 3.39
C LEU A 32 -24.28 -55.84 2.16
N ILE A 33 -25.49 -55.61 1.64
CA ILE A 33 -25.96 -56.23 0.38
C ILE A 33 -25.06 -55.84 -0.79
N ASN A 34 -24.71 -54.56 -0.94
CA ASN A 34 -23.82 -54.11 -2.01
C ASN A 34 -22.42 -54.73 -1.88
N LEU A 35 -21.87 -54.84 -0.67
CA LEU A 35 -20.60 -55.52 -0.41
C LEU A 35 -20.65 -56.99 -0.78
N LEU A 36 -21.75 -57.68 -0.47
CA LEU A 36 -21.94 -59.09 -0.81
C LEU A 36 -22.05 -59.28 -2.32
N ILE A 37 -22.85 -58.47 -3.01
CA ILE A 37 -22.94 -58.49 -4.48
C ILE A 37 -21.56 -58.21 -5.10
N PHE A 38 -20.80 -57.27 -4.54
CA PHE A 38 -19.46 -56.96 -5.00
C PHE A 38 -18.49 -58.12 -4.82
N ALA A 39 -18.47 -58.75 -3.64
CA ALA A 39 -17.65 -59.92 -3.37
C ALA A 39 -17.98 -61.10 -4.31
N VAL A 40 -19.27 -61.36 -4.56
CA VAL A 40 -19.71 -62.40 -5.51
C VAL A 40 -19.28 -62.04 -6.94
N THR A 41 -19.43 -60.78 -7.35
CA THR A 41 -19.04 -60.31 -8.68
C THR A 41 -17.52 -60.41 -8.88
N LEU A 42 -16.72 -60.05 -7.86
CA LEU A 42 -15.26 -60.22 -7.89
C LEU A 42 -14.85 -61.69 -7.94
N ASN A 43 -15.50 -62.57 -7.17
CA ASN A 43 -15.22 -64.01 -7.21
C ASN A 43 -15.53 -64.62 -8.59
N GLN A 44 -16.56 -64.11 -9.28
CA GLN A 44 -16.89 -64.54 -10.65
C GLN A 44 -15.90 -63.97 -11.69
N LEU A 45 -15.37 -62.76 -11.46
CA LEU A 45 -14.23 -62.22 -12.22
C LEU A 45 -12.93 -62.89 -11.74
N CYS A 46 -12.73 -64.15 -12.10
CA CYS A 46 -11.59 -65.03 -11.76
C CYS A 46 -10.19 -64.50 -12.16
N ARG A 47 -10.06 -63.22 -12.54
CA ARG A 47 -8.84 -62.55 -13.00
C ARG A 47 -8.31 -61.47 -12.05
N ILE A 48 -9.10 -61.01 -11.06
CA ILE A 48 -8.67 -59.93 -10.16
C ILE A 48 -8.66 -60.46 -8.74
N SER A 49 -7.49 -60.46 -8.09
CA SER A 49 -7.43 -60.84 -6.69
C SER A 49 -8.09 -59.76 -5.83
N PHE A 50 -8.79 -60.14 -4.76
CA PHE A 50 -9.38 -59.17 -3.83
C PHE A 50 -8.35 -58.18 -3.29
N ASN A 51 -7.09 -58.65 -3.16
CA ASN A 51 -5.94 -57.85 -2.76
C ASN A 51 -5.68 -56.67 -3.72
N ASP A 52 -5.80 -56.89 -5.03
CA ASP A 52 -5.59 -55.85 -6.04
C ASP A 52 -6.65 -54.75 -5.94
N VAL A 53 -7.89 -55.13 -5.67
CA VAL A 53 -9.00 -54.18 -5.48
C VAL A 53 -8.80 -53.38 -4.19
N PHE A 54 -8.42 -54.04 -3.10
CA PHE A 54 -8.12 -53.37 -1.84
C PHE A 54 -7.00 -52.35 -2.02
N PHE A 55 -5.87 -52.75 -2.63
CA PHE A 55 -4.76 -51.83 -2.89
C PHE A 55 -5.11 -50.72 -3.88
N ALA A 56 -5.99 -50.97 -4.85
CA ALA A 56 -6.48 -49.91 -5.75
C ALA A 56 -7.29 -48.84 -4.98
N ILE A 57 -8.14 -49.27 -4.03
CA ILE A 57 -8.89 -48.35 -3.17
C ILE A 57 -7.94 -47.58 -2.26
N VAL A 58 -6.98 -48.25 -1.63
CA VAL A 58 -5.96 -47.59 -0.79
C VAL A 58 -5.20 -46.54 -1.60
N LYS A 59 -4.74 -46.87 -2.81
CA LYS A 59 -4.09 -45.90 -3.71
C LYS A 59 -4.98 -44.71 -4.07
N LEU A 60 -6.28 -44.92 -4.25
CA LEU A 60 -7.21 -43.83 -4.50
C LEU A 60 -7.32 -42.89 -3.28
N PHE A 61 -7.34 -43.45 -2.07
CA PHE A 61 -7.30 -42.66 -0.84
C PHE A 61 -5.98 -41.90 -0.68
N ASP A 62 -4.85 -42.53 -0.99
CA ASP A 62 -3.53 -41.88 -0.94
C ASP A 62 -3.49 -40.67 -1.88
N VAL A 63 -3.93 -40.83 -3.13
CA VAL A 63 -4.00 -39.72 -4.11
C VAL A 63 -4.92 -38.59 -3.61
N PHE A 64 -6.03 -38.94 -2.96
CA PHE A 64 -6.95 -37.96 -2.41
C PHE A 64 -6.35 -37.21 -1.22
N LEU A 65 -5.66 -37.90 -0.31
CA LEU A 65 -4.97 -37.30 0.82
C LEU A 65 -3.82 -36.39 0.36
N ASP A 66 -3.01 -36.84 -0.61
CA ASP A 66 -1.95 -36.02 -1.20
C ASP A 66 -2.50 -34.74 -1.83
N SER A 67 -3.65 -34.85 -2.51
CA SER A 67 -4.33 -33.69 -3.10
C SER A 67 -4.81 -32.70 -2.04
N ILE A 68 -5.38 -33.18 -0.93
CA ILE A 68 -5.79 -32.33 0.20
C ILE A 68 -4.58 -31.68 0.86
N GLU A 69 -3.49 -32.43 1.07
CA GLU A 69 -2.26 -31.92 1.64
C GLU A 69 -1.69 -30.77 0.79
N GLN A 70 -1.60 -30.95 -0.53
CA GLN A 70 -1.13 -29.90 -1.43
C GLN A 70 -2.00 -28.63 -1.36
N VAL A 71 -3.33 -28.78 -1.26
CA VAL A 71 -4.25 -27.65 -1.09
C VAL A 71 -4.02 -26.95 0.25
N LEU A 72 -3.85 -27.72 1.34
CA LEU A 72 -3.59 -27.17 2.67
C LEU A 72 -2.24 -26.44 2.73
N ILE A 73 -1.19 -26.97 2.11
CA ILE A 73 0.11 -26.32 1.98
C ILE A 73 -0.04 -25.01 1.20
N GLY A 74 -0.79 -25.01 0.09
CA GLY A 74 -1.07 -23.80 -0.69
C GLY A 74 -1.79 -22.72 0.12
N ILE A 75 -2.83 -23.10 0.87
CA ILE A 75 -3.56 -22.18 1.77
C ILE A 75 -2.64 -21.65 2.87
N SER A 76 -1.83 -22.52 3.47
CA SER A 76 -0.85 -22.13 4.50
C SER A 76 0.17 -21.13 3.96
N ALA A 77 0.68 -21.34 2.74
CA ALA A 77 1.59 -20.42 2.07
C ALA A 77 0.94 -19.05 1.82
N LEU A 78 -0.30 -19.02 1.32
CA LEU A 78 -1.04 -17.76 1.13
C LEU A 78 -1.27 -17.03 2.46
N PHE A 79 -1.59 -17.77 3.52
CA PHE A 79 -1.76 -17.20 4.85
C PHE A 79 -0.44 -16.63 5.40
N ALA A 80 0.68 -17.35 5.23
CA ALA A 80 2.00 -16.87 5.61
C ALA A 80 2.39 -15.59 4.86
N ILE A 81 2.15 -15.53 3.54
CA ILE A 81 2.34 -14.31 2.74
C ILE A 81 1.46 -13.18 3.28
N GLY A 82 0.20 -13.46 3.60
CA GLY A 82 -0.72 -12.47 4.19
C GLY A 82 -0.26 -11.94 5.55
N ILE A 83 0.30 -12.79 6.41
CA ILE A 83 0.90 -12.37 7.69
C ILE A 83 2.12 -11.48 7.43
N VAL A 84 3.07 -11.92 6.59
CA VAL A 84 4.27 -11.14 6.28
C VAL A 84 3.87 -9.77 5.72
N TRP A 85 2.90 -9.74 4.82
CA TRP A 85 2.36 -8.49 4.27
C TRP A 85 1.78 -7.57 5.34
N LYS A 86 0.97 -8.13 6.26
CA LYS A 86 0.35 -7.36 7.35
C LYS A 86 1.36 -6.80 8.34
N PHE A 87 2.45 -7.52 8.60
CA PHE A 87 3.46 -7.11 9.59
C PHE A 87 4.69 -6.44 8.98
N LYS A 88 4.72 -6.22 7.67
CA LYS A 88 5.90 -5.66 6.97
C LYS A 88 6.40 -4.37 7.63
N ASP A 89 5.50 -3.46 8.00
CA ASP A 89 5.88 -2.15 8.53
C ASP A 89 6.58 -2.27 9.89
N ARG A 90 6.14 -3.21 10.74
CA ARG A 90 6.77 -3.50 12.02
C ARG A 90 8.14 -4.17 11.85
N VAL A 91 8.27 -5.05 10.87
CA VAL A 91 9.57 -5.67 10.55
C VAL A 91 10.56 -4.59 10.08
N PHE A 92 10.13 -3.67 9.22
CA PHE A 92 10.98 -2.57 8.77
C PHE A 92 11.36 -1.59 9.87
N GLU A 93 10.40 -1.27 10.75
CA GLU A 93 10.65 -0.47 11.94
C GLU A 93 11.72 -1.10 12.84
N VAL A 94 11.63 -2.41 13.11
CA VAL A 94 12.63 -3.15 13.90
C VAL A 94 13.98 -3.25 13.19
N LEU A 95 14.00 -3.33 11.87
CA LEU A 95 15.23 -3.30 11.07
C LEU A 95 15.84 -1.89 10.97
N GLY A 96 15.21 -0.87 11.56
CA GLY A 96 15.70 0.52 11.52
C GLY A 96 15.53 1.17 10.15
N VAL A 97 14.65 0.64 9.29
CA VAL A 97 14.32 1.27 8.01
C VAL A 97 13.33 2.39 8.28
N GLU A 98 13.83 3.62 8.38
CA GLU A 98 13.03 4.82 8.68
C GLU A 98 11.97 5.11 7.61
N ASN A 99 12.17 4.63 6.38
CA ASN A 99 11.25 4.83 5.27
C ASN A 99 10.92 3.52 4.55
N ALA A 100 10.07 2.70 5.18
CA ALA A 100 9.64 1.41 4.63
C ALA A 100 9.01 1.52 3.23
N ALA A 101 8.35 2.65 2.94
CA ALA A 101 7.73 2.93 1.64
C ALA A 101 8.76 3.05 0.50
N ALA A 102 10.02 3.39 0.81
CA ALA A 102 11.08 3.43 -0.19
C ALA A 102 11.56 2.03 -0.60
N VAL A 103 11.42 1.03 0.27
CA VAL A 103 11.88 -0.35 0.02
C VAL A 103 10.77 -1.18 -0.62
N PHE A 104 9.56 -1.08 -0.09
CA PHE A 104 8.38 -1.74 -0.63
C PHE A 104 7.39 -0.66 -1.06
N GLY A 105 7.35 -0.40 -2.37
CA GLY A 105 6.32 0.47 -2.96
C GLY A 105 4.92 0.02 -2.55
N ASP A 106 3.98 0.96 -2.50
CA ASP A 106 2.62 0.67 -2.07
C ASP A 106 1.96 -0.33 -3.04
N PHE A 107 0.99 -1.12 -2.57
CA PHE A 107 0.26 -2.06 -3.45
C PHE A 107 -0.29 -1.37 -4.71
N ARG A 108 -0.68 -0.10 -4.58
CA ARG A 108 -1.12 0.73 -5.71
C ARG A 108 -0.02 0.94 -6.75
N ASP A 109 1.23 1.09 -6.34
CA ASP A 109 2.37 1.22 -7.26
C ASP A 109 2.59 -0.07 -8.04
N TRP A 110 2.42 -1.22 -7.40
CA TRP A 110 2.46 -2.52 -8.06
C TRP A 110 1.31 -2.70 -9.04
N ALA A 111 0.09 -2.33 -8.62
CA ALA A 111 -1.11 -2.41 -9.46
C ALA A 111 -1.07 -1.46 -10.66
N THR A 112 -0.37 -0.32 -10.53
CA THR A 112 -0.16 0.64 -11.61
C THR A 112 1.12 0.39 -12.40
N CYS A 113 1.80 -0.74 -12.17
CA CYS A 113 3.06 -1.13 -12.82
C CYS A 113 4.13 -0.03 -12.76
N TRP A 114 4.17 0.73 -11.67
CA TRP A 114 5.05 1.90 -11.49
C TRP A 114 4.95 2.91 -12.63
N SER A 115 3.75 3.11 -13.19
CA SER A 115 3.54 4.12 -14.23
C SER A 115 3.84 5.52 -13.68
N MET A 116 5.02 6.05 -14.02
CA MET A 116 5.46 7.38 -13.59
C MET A 116 4.73 8.50 -14.35
N ARG A 117 4.01 8.18 -15.43
CA ARG A 117 3.29 9.16 -16.27
C ARG A 117 2.14 9.88 -15.57
N ARG A 118 1.67 9.36 -14.44
CA ARG A 118 0.58 9.99 -13.67
C ARG A 118 1.05 11.18 -12.83
N PHE A 119 2.34 11.23 -12.55
CA PHE A 119 2.92 12.28 -11.73
C PHE A 119 3.38 13.41 -12.63
N HIS A 120 3.11 14.65 -12.22
CA HIS A 120 3.79 15.81 -12.78
C HIS A 120 4.69 16.45 -11.72
N PRO A 121 5.89 16.92 -12.10
CA PRO A 121 6.76 17.60 -11.17
C PRO A 121 6.19 18.98 -10.81
N MET A 122 6.25 19.31 -9.53
CA MET A 122 5.77 20.56 -8.95
C MET A 122 6.81 21.06 -7.95
N GLU A 123 7.13 22.34 -8.00
CA GLU A 123 8.05 23.01 -7.10
C GLU A 123 7.27 23.81 -6.04
N ILE A 124 7.58 23.57 -4.77
CA ILE A 124 7.04 24.30 -3.63
C ILE A 124 8.09 25.32 -3.21
N VAL A 125 7.74 26.60 -3.32
CA VAL A 125 8.61 27.71 -2.92
C VAL A 125 8.16 28.23 -1.56
N ILE A 126 9.08 28.18 -0.59
CA ILE A 126 8.86 28.60 0.80
C ILE A 126 9.60 29.91 1.02
N TRP A 127 8.86 31.00 1.20
CA TRP A 127 9.47 32.32 1.39
C TRP A 127 9.85 32.58 2.84
N LYS A 128 8.86 32.65 3.72
CA LYS A 128 9.03 32.97 5.14
C LYS A 128 7.92 32.37 5.99
N VAL A 129 8.19 32.29 7.29
CA VAL A 129 7.25 31.89 8.32
C VAL A 129 7.24 32.94 9.42
N GLU A 130 6.07 33.25 9.96
CA GLU A 130 5.87 34.26 11.00
C GLU A 130 5.00 33.73 12.14
N GLY A 131 5.21 34.22 13.36
CA GLY A 131 4.36 33.91 14.51
C GLY A 131 4.48 32.47 15.04
N LEU A 132 5.66 31.85 14.91
CA LEU A 132 5.91 30.51 15.43
C LEU A 132 5.93 30.47 16.96
N PRO A 133 5.41 29.40 17.59
CA PRO A 133 5.59 29.19 19.01
C PRO A 133 7.08 28.95 19.34
N SER A 134 7.50 29.32 20.56
CA SER A 134 8.84 28.99 21.04
C SER A 134 8.88 27.54 21.50
N ALA A 135 9.81 26.72 21.01
CA ALA A 135 10.04 25.37 21.53
C ALA A 135 10.52 25.41 22.99
N ARG A 136 11.33 26.41 23.33
CA ARG A 136 11.93 26.58 24.66
C ARG A 136 11.75 28.00 25.17
N LEU A 137 11.63 28.16 26.48
CA LEU A 137 11.41 29.48 27.10
C LEU A 137 12.64 30.40 27.00
N HIS A 138 13.85 29.83 26.95
CA HIS A 138 15.12 30.56 27.12
C HIS A 138 16.03 30.55 25.89
N SER A 139 15.64 29.92 24.79
CA SER A 139 16.47 29.85 23.57
C SER A 139 15.63 30.10 22.33
N PRO A 140 16.16 30.83 21.34
CA PRO A 140 15.50 30.97 20.04
C PRO A 140 15.46 29.60 19.33
N ASN A 141 14.44 29.41 18.49
CA ASN A 141 14.29 28.18 17.70
C ASN A 141 15.32 28.09 16.57
N ASP A 142 15.83 26.89 16.32
CA ASP A 142 16.65 26.55 15.14
C ASP A 142 15.74 25.92 14.09
N VAL A 143 15.17 26.73 13.21
CA VAL A 143 13.97 26.36 12.45
C VAL A 143 14.35 25.73 11.11
N PHE A 144 13.71 24.60 10.78
CA PHE A 144 13.68 24.06 9.42
C PHE A 144 12.26 23.64 9.04
N CYS A 145 12.02 23.46 7.75
CA CYS A 145 10.75 23.02 7.19
C CYS A 145 10.92 21.61 6.61
N GLU A 146 10.01 20.72 6.98
CA GLU A 146 9.91 19.35 6.48
C GLU A 146 8.64 19.21 5.65
N VAL A 147 8.79 18.78 4.40
CA VAL A 147 7.68 18.62 3.46
C VAL A 147 7.57 17.16 3.06
N SER A 148 6.37 16.60 3.22
CA SER A 148 6.04 15.23 2.81
C SER A 148 4.77 15.22 1.99
N PHE A 149 4.78 14.49 0.87
CA PHE A 149 3.60 14.36 0.00
C PHE A 149 3.53 13.00 -0.67
N GLY A 150 2.57 12.17 -0.24
CA GLY A 150 2.29 10.87 -0.86
C GLY A 150 3.55 10.01 -0.99
N TYR A 151 3.92 9.72 -2.24
CA TYR A 151 5.04 8.86 -2.63
C TYR A 151 6.42 9.53 -2.56
N ASN A 152 6.48 10.84 -2.34
CA ASN A 152 7.75 11.54 -2.28
C ASN A 152 8.50 11.21 -0.99
N VAL A 153 9.82 11.08 -1.12
CA VAL A 153 10.70 11.10 0.04
C VAL A 153 10.54 12.43 0.74
N THR A 154 10.45 12.40 2.08
CA THR A 154 10.38 13.60 2.90
C THR A 154 11.55 14.53 2.59
N MET A 155 11.24 15.75 2.16
CA MET A 155 12.22 16.78 1.85
C MET A 155 12.36 17.74 3.02
N LYS A 156 13.59 18.22 3.25
CA LYS A 156 13.89 19.17 4.33
C LYS A 156 14.60 20.38 3.76
N THR A 157 14.23 21.57 4.23
CA THR A 157 15.00 22.79 3.99
C THR A 157 16.26 22.79 4.85
N ARG A 158 17.15 23.75 4.59
CA ARG A 158 18.26 24.05 5.49
C ARG A 158 17.74 24.54 6.85
N VAL A 159 18.57 24.38 7.87
CA VAL A 159 18.29 24.83 9.24
C VAL A 159 18.71 26.29 9.37
N HIS A 160 17.80 27.12 9.85
CA HIS A 160 18.04 28.54 10.12
C HIS A 160 18.25 28.74 11.62
N HIS A 161 19.51 28.87 12.01
CA HIS A 161 19.89 28.97 13.42
C HIS A 161 19.39 30.26 14.07
N ARG A 162 18.88 30.14 15.29
CA ARG A 162 18.42 31.26 16.14
C ARG A 162 17.38 32.16 15.48
N ALA A 163 16.50 31.59 14.65
CA ALA A 163 15.46 32.34 13.95
C ALA A 163 14.38 32.91 14.91
N GLY A 164 14.10 32.23 16.02
CA GLY A 164 13.10 32.68 17.00
C GLY A 164 11.66 32.45 16.50
N HIS A 165 10.85 33.51 16.46
CA HIS A 165 9.41 33.45 16.11
C HIS A 165 9.12 33.64 14.61
N SER A 166 10.09 34.10 13.83
CA SER A 166 9.95 34.29 12.39
C SER A 166 11.24 33.90 11.68
N CYS A 167 11.10 33.33 10.48
CA CYS A 167 12.22 32.82 9.70
C CYS A 167 11.99 33.12 8.22
N THR A 168 13.04 33.50 7.49
CA THR A 168 13.01 33.66 6.03
C THR A 168 13.81 32.54 5.39
N PHE A 169 13.13 31.58 4.77
CA PHE A 169 13.74 30.42 4.14
C PHE A 169 14.35 30.78 2.78
N LYS A 170 13.51 31.35 1.90
CA LYS A 170 13.83 31.55 0.48
C LYS A 170 14.35 30.27 -0.20
N GLU A 171 13.65 29.16 0.01
CA GLU A 171 14.03 27.84 -0.50
C GLU A 171 12.91 27.25 -1.38
N ALA A 172 13.28 26.40 -2.33
CA ALA A 172 12.36 25.71 -3.22
C ALA A 172 12.63 24.20 -3.18
N LEU A 173 11.56 23.41 -3.16
CA LEU A 173 11.61 21.95 -3.07
C LEU A 173 10.78 21.36 -4.21
N GLN A 174 11.34 20.41 -4.96
CA GLN A 174 10.65 19.78 -6.08
C GLN A 174 10.04 18.44 -5.66
N LEU A 175 8.75 18.24 -5.92
CA LEU A 175 8.00 17.05 -5.57
C LEU A 175 7.24 16.53 -6.78
N ASN A 176 6.99 15.22 -6.82
CA ASN A 176 6.13 14.59 -7.80
C ASN A 176 4.68 14.65 -7.32
N PHE A 177 3.82 15.38 -8.02
CA PHE A 177 2.42 15.55 -7.66
C PHE A 177 1.50 14.59 -8.44
N ASP A 178 0.61 13.88 -7.73
CA ASP A 178 -0.46 13.06 -8.33
C ASP A 178 -1.81 13.76 -8.10
N PRO A 179 -2.41 14.38 -9.13
CA PRO A 179 -3.68 15.10 -8.99
C PRO A 179 -4.86 14.19 -8.68
N PHE A 180 -4.71 12.88 -8.88
CA PHE A 180 -5.77 11.89 -8.65
C PHE A 180 -5.68 11.22 -7.27
N ASP A 181 -4.68 11.59 -6.46
CA ASP A 181 -4.48 10.99 -5.14
C ASP A 181 -5.24 11.73 -4.02
N ALA A 182 -6.55 11.48 -3.94
CA ALA A 182 -7.43 12.12 -2.97
C ALA A 182 -7.15 11.71 -1.50
N GLU A 183 -6.51 10.56 -1.28
CA GLU A 183 -6.25 10.04 0.07
C GLU A 183 -5.00 10.67 0.70
N ARG A 184 -4.02 11.04 -0.12
CA ARG A 184 -2.76 11.61 0.36
C ARG A 184 -2.87 13.13 0.53
N ARG A 185 -2.24 13.64 1.59
CA ARG A 185 -2.22 15.05 1.93
C ARG A 185 -0.79 15.56 1.92
N LEU A 186 -0.60 16.77 1.39
CA LEU A 186 0.65 17.52 1.53
C LEU A 186 0.76 17.95 2.98
N THR A 187 1.80 17.48 3.66
CA THR A 187 2.09 17.85 5.03
C THR A 187 3.39 18.64 5.07
N LEU A 188 3.28 19.89 5.50
CA LEU A 188 4.40 20.79 5.74
C LEU A 188 4.52 21.00 7.25
N CYS A 189 5.60 20.51 7.84
CA CYS A 189 5.89 20.62 9.27
C CYS A 189 7.07 21.56 9.49
N ILE A 190 6.84 22.62 10.27
CA ILE A 190 7.90 23.48 10.76
C ILE A 190 8.43 22.89 12.07
N LYS A 191 9.72 22.57 12.10
CA LYS A 191 10.38 21.92 13.24
C LYS A 191 11.53 22.78 13.76
N SER A 192 11.82 22.66 15.05
CA SER A 192 13.06 23.16 15.64
C SER A 192 14.03 22.00 15.79
N GLN A 193 15.22 22.12 15.21
CA GLN A 193 16.29 21.15 15.39
C GLN A 193 16.84 21.27 16.82
N GLU A 194 16.92 20.15 17.54
CA GLU A 194 17.58 20.08 18.84
C GLU A 194 18.73 19.08 18.82
N VAL A 195 19.53 19.07 19.90
CA VAL A 195 20.60 18.09 20.07
C VAL A 195 20.04 16.66 20.17
N ILE A 196 18.82 16.52 20.71
CA ILE A 196 18.13 15.24 20.89
C ILE A 196 16.79 15.30 20.17
N GLY A 197 16.83 15.00 18.87
CA GLY A 197 15.64 14.95 18.02
C GLY A 197 15.14 16.33 17.57
N ASP A 198 14.02 16.31 16.85
CA ASP A 198 13.38 17.51 16.30
C ASP A 198 12.02 17.72 16.99
N ILE A 199 11.73 18.96 17.38
CA ILE A 199 10.43 19.33 17.97
C ILE A 199 9.55 19.98 16.90
N GLU A 200 8.34 19.46 16.71
CA GLU A 200 7.33 20.08 15.83
C GLU A 200 6.80 21.38 16.47
N LEU A 201 7.02 22.51 15.78
CA LEU A 201 6.50 23.81 16.20
C LEU A 201 5.09 24.04 15.70
N ALA A 202 4.88 23.76 14.41
CA ALA A 202 3.60 23.93 13.75
C ALA A 202 3.53 23.11 12.46
N LYS A 203 2.32 22.81 12.00
CA LYS A 203 2.06 22.04 10.78
C LYS A 203 0.96 22.64 9.92
N LEU A 204 1.05 22.34 8.64
CA LEU A 204 0.04 22.59 7.61
C LEU A 204 -0.25 21.27 6.91
N GLN A 205 -1.53 20.96 6.75
CA GLN A 205 -1.99 19.82 5.95
C GLN A 205 -2.92 20.32 4.86
N MET A 206 -2.66 19.94 3.62
CA MET A 206 -3.47 20.31 2.45
C MET A 206 -3.84 19.06 1.65
N GLY A 207 -5.10 19.00 1.19
CA GLY A 207 -5.53 17.97 0.25
C GLY A 207 -4.99 18.24 -1.17
N ALA A 208 -4.96 17.22 -2.02
CA ALA A 208 -4.53 17.36 -3.41
C ALA A 208 -5.32 18.45 -4.17
N GLU A 209 -6.65 18.53 -3.97
CA GLU A 209 -7.49 19.57 -4.58
C GLU A 209 -7.08 20.98 -4.16
N GLN A 210 -6.77 21.20 -2.88
CA GLN A 210 -6.33 22.50 -2.37
C GLN A 210 -4.96 22.90 -2.93
N VAL A 211 -4.06 21.93 -3.09
CA VAL A 211 -2.76 22.17 -3.72
C VAL A 211 -2.95 22.57 -5.18
N ARG A 212 -3.82 21.86 -5.91
CA ARG A 212 -4.15 22.16 -7.30
C ARG A 212 -4.79 23.53 -7.49
N GLU A 213 -5.64 23.97 -6.57
CA GLU A 213 -6.24 25.31 -6.60
C GLU A 213 -5.21 26.42 -6.33
N MET A 214 -4.13 26.12 -5.62
CA MET A 214 -3.05 27.06 -5.32
C MET A 214 -1.91 27.01 -6.34
N GLU A 215 -1.91 26.03 -7.23
CA GLU A 215 -0.96 25.89 -8.32
C GLU A 215 -1.15 27.02 -9.33
N GLU A 216 -0.04 27.66 -9.71
CA GLU A 216 -0.10 28.74 -10.69
C GLU A 216 -0.33 28.21 -12.11
N PRO A 217 -1.11 28.93 -12.94
CA PRO A 217 -1.27 28.57 -14.34
C PRO A 217 0.07 28.61 -15.08
N ASP A 218 0.29 27.65 -15.98
CA ASP A 218 1.55 27.42 -16.71
C ASP A 218 1.97 28.62 -17.61
N ASP A 219 1.02 29.50 -17.94
CA ASP A 219 1.20 30.58 -18.93
C ASP A 219 2.16 31.71 -18.52
N ASN A 220 2.60 31.79 -17.26
CA ASN A 220 3.38 32.92 -16.74
C ASN A 220 4.79 32.54 -16.24
N TYR A 221 5.36 31.44 -16.76
CA TYR A 221 6.65 30.93 -16.30
C TYR A 221 7.86 31.60 -16.94
N ASP A 222 8.49 32.50 -16.19
CA ASP A 222 9.93 32.76 -16.34
C ASP A 222 10.70 31.46 -16.05
N ARG A 223 11.09 30.73 -17.11
CA ARG A 223 11.83 29.45 -17.10
C ARG A 223 13.20 29.49 -16.39
N SER A 224 13.56 30.60 -15.74
CA SER A 224 14.84 30.85 -15.09
C SER A 224 14.95 30.32 -13.65
N LEU A 225 13.88 29.85 -13.04
CA LEU A 225 13.84 29.58 -11.60
C LEU A 225 14.68 28.36 -11.16
N VAL A 226 14.91 27.40 -12.07
CA VAL A 226 15.50 26.09 -11.76
C VAL A 226 17.04 26.10 -11.64
N ARG A 227 17.74 27.23 -11.89
CA ARG A 227 19.22 27.22 -12.05
C ARG A 227 20.04 28.26 -11.26
N GLY A 228 19.62 28.60 -10.04
CA GLY A 228 20.57 29.03 -9.00
C GLY A 228 20.56 30.51 -8.56
N SER A 229 19.66 31.34 -9.08
CA SER A 229 19.34 32.61 -8.41
C SER A 229 17.95 33.09 -8.84
N MET A 230 16.96 32.94 -7.97
CA MET A 230 15.69 33.63 -8.18
C MET A 230 15.93 35.14 -8.11
N PRO A 231 15.47 35.94 -9.09
CA PRO A 231 15.58 37.40 -9.01
C PRO A 231 14.84 37.89 -7.76
N GLU A 232 15.26 39.00 -7.17
CA GLU A 232 14.61 39.54 -5.95
C GLU A 232 13.10 39.78 -6.14
N SER A 233 12.68 40.07 -7.37
CA SER A 233 11.26 40.22 -7.76
C SER A 233 10.45 38.94 -7.59
N ALA A 234 11.08 37.76 -7.66
CA ALA A 234 10.41 36.47 -7.43
C ALA A 234 9.97 36.32 -5.97
N TRP A 235 10.59 37.05 -5.03
CA TRP A 235 10.27 37.06 -3.60
C TRP A 235 9.27 38.16 -3.21
N SER A 236 8.48 38.65 -4.16
CA SER A 236 7.48 39.70 -3.92
C SER A 236 6.26 39.15 -3.18
N SER A 237 5.76 39.89 -2.18
CA SER A 237 4.67 39.43 -1.30
C SER A 237 3.38 39.08 -2.04
N GLY A 238 3.08 39.75 -3.16
CA GLY A 238 1.89 39.48 -3.96
C GLY A 238 1.87 38.12 -4.66
N ARG A 239 3.02 37.44 -4.76
CA ARG A 239 3.14 36.11 -5.39
C ARG A 239 3.01 34.95 -4.41
N PHE A 240 3.02 35.22 -3.10
CA PHE A 240 2.93 34.18 -2.08
C PHE A 240 1.55 34.18 -1.44
N ARG A 241 0.99 32.98 -1.26
CA ARG A 241 -0.21 32.77 -0.48
C ARG A 241 0.18 32.62 0.99
N CYS A 242 -0.46 33.42 1.83
CA CYS A 242 -0.32 33.34 3.27
C CYS A 242 -1.29 32.28 3.81
N ILE A 243 -0.77 31.25 4.45
CA ILE A 243 -1.56 30.13 4.98
C ILE A 243 -1.27 30.00 6.47
N ASP A 244 -2.32 29.88 7.28
CA ASP A 244 -2.19 29.74 8.72
C ASP A 244 -1.73 28.32 9.09
N LEU A 245 -0.81 28.24 10.05
CA LEU A 245 -0.27 27.00 10.59
C LEU A 245 -1.00 26.62 11.89
N VAL A 246 -1.02 25.32 12.21
CA VAL A 246 -1.58 24.77 13.45
C VAL A 246 -0.44 24.29 14.35
N PRO A 247 -0.33 24.71 15.63
CA PRO A 247 -1.31 25.46 16.41
C PRO A 247 -1.27 26.98 16.21
N ALA A 248 -0.15 27.55 15.75
CA ALA A 248 0.00 28.98 15.53
C ALA A 248 1.06 29.29 14.46
N GLY A 249 0.93 30.47 13.85
CA GLY A 249 1.87 31.01 12.87
C GLY A 249 1.29 31.05 11.46
N LYS A 250 2.07 31.60 10.53
CA LYS A 250 1.71 31.77 9.12
C LYS A 250 2.90 31.42 8.24
N VAL A 251 2.66 30.68 7.16
CA VAL A 251 3.65 30.36 6.14
C VAL A 251 3.27 31.02 4.81
N TYR A 252 4.28 31.49 4.08
CA TYR A 252 4.14 32.09 2.77
C TYR A 252 4.63 31.10 1.71
N LEU A 253 3.69 30.51 0.98
CA LEU A 253 3.94 29.44 0.00
C LEU A 253 3.54 29.85 -1.41
N ARG A 254 4.19 29.22 -2.39
CA ARG A 254 3.85 29.28 -3.81
C ARG A 254 4.07 27.91 -4.43
N PHE A 255 3.15 27.48 -5.28
CA PHE A 255 3.17 26.19 -5.97
C PHE A 255 3.37 26.41 -7.46
N ILE A 256 4.37 25.73 -8.01
CA ILE A 256 4.90 25.99 -9.34
C ILE A 256 4.92 24.70 -10.16
N PRO A 257 4.17 24.57 -11.27
CA PRO A 257 4.35 23.44 -12.17
C PRO A 257 5.74 23.49 -12.81
N VAL A 258 6.42 22.34 -12.90
CA VAL A 258 7.69 22.22 -13.61
C VAL A 258 7.41 21.67 -15.01
N SER A 259 7.61 22.47 -16.04
CA SER A 259 7.39 22.03 -17.43
C SER A 259 8.43 21.00 -17.88
N GLU A 260 7.97 19.83 -18.31
CA GLU A 260 8.82 18.74 -18.82
C GLU A 260 9.44 19.02 -20.20
N ASP A 261 9.05 20.13 -20.85
CA ASP A 261 9.53 20.53 -22.17
C ASP A 261 11.04 20.80 -22.25
N SER A 262 11.75 20.73 -21.13
CA SER A 262 13.21 20.69 -21.07
C SER A 262 13.78 19.31 -21.47
N LYS A 263 13.44 18.84 -22.68
CA LYS A 263 14.06 17.67 -23.33
C LYS A 263 15.60 17.70 -23.37
N GLY A 264 16.23 18.85 -23.13
CA GLY A 264 17.69 18.98 -23.05
C GLY A 264 18.34 18.58 -21.72
N CYS A 265 17.60 18.36 -20.63
CA CYS A 265 18.21 18.14 -19.31
C CYS A 265 18.59 16.68 -19.05
N TRP A 266 17.73 15.72 -19.40
CA TRP A 266 18.01 14.29 -19.21
C TRP A 266 19.18 13.77 -20.07
N GLU A 267 19.37 14.33 -21.28
CA GLU A 267 20.54 14.00 -22.11
C GLU A 267 21.87 14.49 -21.53
N SER A 268 21.86 15.49 -20.65
CA SER A 268 23.09 16.01 -20.02
C SER A 268 23.53 15.20 -18.80
N LEU A 269 22.59 14.58 -18.09
CA LEU A 269 22.85 13.71 -16.94
C LEU A 269 23.23 12.27 -17.35
N LEU A 270 22.80 11.81 -18.53
CA LEU A 270 23.19 10.52 -19.10
C LEU A 270 24.54 10.53 -19.83
N ARG A 271 25.20 11.69 -19.92
CA ARG A 271 26.53 11.86 -20.56
C ARG A 271 27.69 11.99 -19.57
N THR A 272 27.44 11.85 -18.27
CA THR A 272 28.47 11.71 -17.21
C THR A 272 28.45 10.32 -16.63
#